data_AF-A0A954C6D6-F1
#
_entry.id   AF-A0A954C6D6-F1
#
_cell.length_a   1.000
_cell.length_b   1.000
_cell.length_c   1.000
_cell.angle_alpha   90.00
_cell.angle_beta   90.00
_cell.angle_gamma   90.00
#
_symmetry.space_group_name_H-M   'P 1'
#
loop_
_entity.id
_entity.type
_entity.pdbx_description
1 polymer ?
#
loop_
_entity_poly.entity_id
_entity_poly.type
_entity_poly.pdbx_seq_one_letter_code
_entity_poly.pdbx_strand_id
1 'polypeptide(L)' 'MQQIGPYRVLGELGRGGMGTVFLAQGPDGGEVALKLLHASRAAGAGPRERFAR' A
#
# COMPACT_ATOMS: atom_id res chain seq x y z
N MET A 1 6.72 15.46 3.39
CA MET A 1 5.70 14.49 3.85
C MET A 1 5.23 13.71 2.61
N GLN A 2 5.39 12.39 2.59
CA GLN A 2 5.09 11.57 1.40
C GLN A 2 3.57 11.32 1.30
N GLN A 3 3.00 11.42 0.10
CA GLN A 3 1.57 11.19 -0.16
C GLN A 3 1.41 10.21 -1.32
N ILE A 4 0.37 9.38 -1.23
CA ILE A 4 -0.03 8.43 -2.28
C ILE A 4 -1.52 8.65 -2.53
N GLY A 5 -1.87 9.34 -3.61
CA GLY A 5 -3.24 9.80 -3.81
C GLY A 5 -3.73 10.61 -2.60
N PRO A 6 -4.93 10.35 -2.06
CA PRO A 6 -5.47 11.08 -0.90
C PRO A 6 -4.86 10.63 0.45
N TYR A 7 -3.92 9.69 0.45
CA TYR A 7 -3.39 9.09 1.67
C TYR A 7 -2.03 9.69 2.06
N ARG A 8 -1.93 10.14 3.31
CA ARG A 8 -0.67 10.63 3.90
C ARG A 8 0.11 9.48 4.53
N VAL A 9 1.32 9.20 4.05
CA VAL A 9 2.15 8.12 4.60
C VAL A 9 2.73 8.55 5.95
N LEU A 10 2.49 7.73 6.98
CA LEU A 10 2.96 7.92 8.35
C LEU A 10 4.23 7.11 8.63
N GLY A 11 4.40 5.95 8.00
CA GLY A 11 5.60 5.12 8.14
C GLY A 11 5.53 3.82 7.35
N GLU A 12 6.64 3.09 7.30
CA GLU A 12 6.69 1.73 6.77
C GLU A 12 6.30 0.73 7.87
N LEU A 13 5.38 -0.18 7.57
CA LEU A 13 5.00 -1.30 8.45
C LEU A 13 5.79 -2.57 8.14
N GLY A 14 6.25 -2.73 6.90
CA GLY A 14 7.15 -3.81 6.53
C GLY A 14 7.34 -3.96 5.03
N ARG A 15 8.37 -4.71 4.65
CA ARG A 15 8.77 -4.94 3.27
C ARG A 15 9.05 -6.42 3.01
N GLY A 16 8.62 -6.90 1.85
CA GLY A 16 8.84 -8.28 1.44
C GLY A 16 8.84 -8.47 -0.07
N GLY A 17 8.90 -9.73 -0.49
CA GLY A 17 9.09 -10.11 -1.89
C GLY A 17 7.99 -9.64 -2.86
N MET A 18 6.80 -9.29 -2.37
CA MET A 18 5.66 -8.81 -3.19
C MET A 18 5.48 -7.29 -3.14
N GLY A 19 6.18 -6.57 -2.27
CA GLY A 19 5.96 -5.15 -2.08
C GLY A 19 6.30 -4.61 -0.69
N THR A 20 5.94 -3.35 -0.48
CA THR A 20 6.07 -2.64 0.81
C THR A 20 4.69 -2.26 1.33
N VAL A 21 4.49 -2.41 2.64
CA VAL A 21 3.27 -1.99 3.36
C VAL A 21 3.60 -0.74 4.16
N PHE A 22 2.76 0.28 4.03
CA PHE A 22 2.87 1.54 4.75
C PHE A 22 1.65 1.75 5.65
N LEU A 23 1.87 2.36 6.81
CA LEU A 23 0.82 3.01 7.58
C LEU A 23 0.54 4.36 6.94
N ALA A 24 -0.72 4.66 6.68
CA ALA A 24 -1.13 5.93 6.13
C ALA A 24 -2.42 6.44 6.79
N GLN A 25 -2.64 7.74 6.70
CA GLN A 25 -3.87 8.40 7.11
C GLN A 25 -4.72 8.72 5.87
N GLY A 26 -5.99 8.33 5.90
CA GLY A 26 -6.99 8.66 4.89
C GLY A 26 -7.51 10.09 4.97
N PRO A 27 -8.28 10.53 3.97
CA PRO A 27 -8.86 11.88 3.93
C PRO A 27 -9.89 12.13 5.04
N ASP A 28 -10.47 11.07 5.61
CA ASP A 28 -11.36 11.09 6.78
C ASP A 28 -10.59 11.08 8.12
N GLY A 29 -9.26 11.03 8.06
CA GLY A 29 -8.38 10.98 9.23
C GLY A 29 -8.13 9.58 9.77
N GLY A 30 -8.74 8.53 9.21
CA GLY A 30 -8.57 7.15 9.66
C GLY A 30 -7.23 6.54 9.23
N GLU A 31 -6.71 5.60 10.02
CA GLU A 31 -5.48 4.88 9.70
C GLU A 31 -5.76 3.66 8.80
N VAL A 32 -4.95 3.52 7.73
CA VAL A 32 -5.05 2.45 6.74
C VAL A 32 -3.68 1.87 6.40
N ALA A 33 -3.65 0.62 5.95
CA ALA A 33 -2.46 -0.02 5.43
C ALA A 33 -2.42 0.04 3.90
N LEU A 34 -1.41 0.71 3.31
CA LEU A 34 -1.21 0.75 1.87
C LEU A 34 -0.15 -0.27 1.45
N LYS A 35 -0.51 -1.24 0.60
CA LYS A 35 0.44 -2.19 0.03
C LYS A 35 0.83 -1.80 -1.41
N LEU A 36 2.05 -1.32 -1.58
CA LEU A 36 2.61 -1.04 -2.91
C LEU A 36 3.29 -2.29 -3.46
N LEU A 37 2.83 -2.76 -4.62
CA LEU A 37 3.38 -3.95 -5.28
C LEU A 37 4.62 -3.59 -6.09
N HIS A 38 5.67 -4.41 -6.02
CA HIS A 38 6.86 -4.23 -6.87
C HIS A 38 6.55 -4.63 -8.32
N ALA A 39 6.71 -3.70 -9.26
CA ALA A 39 6.36 -3.88 -10.67
C ALA A 39 7.05 -5.08 -11.35
N SER A 40 8.27 -5.43 -10.93
CA SER A 40 9.05 -6.55 -11.48
C SER A 40 8.47 -7.93 -11.23
N ARG A 41 7.51 -8.08 -10.30
CA ARG A 41 6.83 -9.35 -10.00
C ARG A 41 5.32 -9.33 -10.30
N ALA A 42 4.77 -8.18 -10.68
CA ALA A 42 3.36 -8.08 -11.06
C ALA A 42 3.05 -8.71 -12.43
N ALA A 43 4.07 -9.01 -13.23
CA ALA A 43 3.93 -9.62 -14.56
C ALA A 43 3.56 -11.12 -14.55
N GLY A 44 3.38 -11.75 -13.39
CA GLY A 44 3.26 -13.22 -13.29
C GLY A 44 1.97 -13.82 -12.71
N ALA A 45 1.20 -13.13 -11.86
CA ALA A 45 -0.03 -13.69 -11.31
C ALA A 45 -0.88 -12.63 -10.60
N GLY A 46 -2.19 -12.65 -10.84
CA GLY A 46 -3.17 -11.96 -9.97
C GLY A 46 -3.04 -12.44 -8.51
N PRO A 47 -3.53 -11.65 -7.53
CA PRO A 47 -4.94 -11.27 -7.48
C PRO A 47 -5.14 -9.76 -7.25
N ARG A 48 -5.80 -9.11 -8.21
CA ARG A 48 -6.30 -7.73 -8.04
C ARG A 48 -7.48 -7.65 -7.05
N GLU A 49 -8.00 -8.78 -6.56
CA GLU A 49 -9.21 -8.88 -5.74
C GLU A 49 -9.01 -8.98 -4.21
N ARG A 50 -7.78 -9.04 -3.69
CA ARG A 50 -7.58 -9.25 -2.23
C ARG A 50 -7.56 -7.97 -1.39
N PHE A 51 -7.78 -6.80 -1.97
CA PHE A 51 -7.71 -5.50 -1.28
C PHE A 51 -9.00 -4.67 -1.34
N ALA A 52 -10.13 -5.28 -1.72
CA ALA A 52 -11.43 -4.63 -1.64
C ALA A 52 -12.09 -4.94 -0.28
N ARG A 53 -11.88 -4.07 0.70
CA ARG A 53 -12.82 -3.80 1.80
C ARG A 53 -12.52 -2.44 2.40
#